data_AF-A0A4U0P8H4-F1
#
_entry.id   AF-A0A4U0P8H4-F1
#
_cell.length_a   1.000
_cell.length_b   1.000
_cell.length_c   1.000
_cell.angle_alpha   90.00
_cell.angle_beta   90.00
_cell.angle_gamma   90.00
#
_symmetry.space_group_name_H-M   'P 1'
#
loop_
_entity.id
_entity.type
_entity.pdbx_description
1 polymer ?
#
loop_
_entity_poly.entity_id
_entity_poly.type
_entity_poly.pdbx_seq_one_letter_code
_entity_poly.pdbx_strand_id
1 'polypeptide(L)'
;MMNQRGFNIFDLVAVLSVLMFGLWVKSLIGGNPILSFLFGVFGLIAVYFIIWKCVGYLTVRPICKNNKCHSWSYIKLEKSEEGVVYKCRCGDRYLMSGKNEFRVVNERGLSESYMYRVGPRARWQLSDNKET
;
A
#
# COMPACT_ATOMS: atom_id res chain seq x y z
N MET A 1 -7.35 15.86 18.65
CA MET A 1 -6.17 15.04 18.99
C MET A 1 -5.33 14.88 17.74
N MET A 2 -4.21 15.61 17.63
CA MET A 2 -3.31 15.55 16.48
C MET A 2 -2.46 14.27 16.58
N ASN A 3 -2.63 13.37 15.62
CA ASN A 3 -1.89 12.12 15.54
C ASN A 3 -0.44 12.43 15.11
N GLN A 4 0.47 12.56 16.09
CA GLN A 4 1.91 12.72 15.82
C GLN A 4 2.41 11.44 15.13
N ARG A 5 2.58 11.50 13.81
CA ARG A 5 3.29 10.44 13.07
C ARG A 5 4.76 10.56 13.47
N GLY A 6 5.21 9.68 14.36
CA GLY A 6 6.61 9.59 14.75
C GLY A 6 7.51 9.43 13.52
N PHE A 7 8.67 10.06 13.56
CA PHE A 7 9.68 10.02 12.50
C PHE A 7 10.05 8.55 12.25
N ASN A 8 9.71 8.03 11.07
CA ASN A 8 9.84 6.60 10.80
C ASN A 8 11.29 6.31 10.36
N ILE A 9 11.81 5.12 10.64
CA ILE A 9 13.21 4.77 10.29
C ILE A 9 13.46 4.92 8.77
N PHE A 10 12.41 4.74 7.98
CA PHE A 10 12.41 4.94 6.53
C PHE A 10 12.60 6.41 6.12
N ASP A 11 12.06 7.36 6.89
CA ASP A 11 12.27 8.80 6.64
C ASP A 11 13.74 9.17 6.86
N LEU A 12 14.38 8.60 7.89
CA LEU A 12 15.81 8.81 8.17
C LEU A 12 16.69 8.23 7.04
N VAL A 13 16.40 7.01 6.58
CA VAL A 13 17.13 6.36 5.48
C VAL A 13 16.95 7.13 4.17
N ALA A 14 15.76 7.67 3.92
CA ALA A 14 15.51 8.50 2.74
C ALA A 14 16.32 9.82 2.79
N VAL A 15 16.35 10.50 3.94
CA VAL A 15 17.15 11.73 4.10
C VAL A 15 18.65 11.45 3.93
N LEU A 16 19.16 10.39 4.55
CA LEU A 16 20.58 10.02 4.43
C LEU A 16 20.96 9.64 2.99
N SER A 17 20.10 8.92 2.27
CA SER A 17 20.38 8.55 0.88
C SER A 17 20.43 9.77 -0.05
N VAL A 18 19.56 10.77 0.16
CA VAL A 18 19.61 12.04 -0.59
C VAL A 18 20.89 12.83 -0.30
N LEU A 19 21.30 12.90 0.97
CA LEU A 19 22.55 13.59 1.36
C LEU A 19 23.79 12.91 0.76
N MET A 20 23.88 11.58 0.87
CA MET A 20 24.99 10.80 0.32
C MET A 20 25.04 10.89 -1.21
N PHE A 21 23.88 10.87 -1.88
CA PHE A 21 23.81 11.02 -3.33
C PHE A 21 24.25 12.42 -3.79
N GLY A 22 23.83 13.48 -3.08
CA GLY A 22 24.30 14.84 -3.36
C GLY A 22 25.81 15.01 -3.21
N LEU A 23 26.41 14.40 -2.18
CA LEU A 23 27.86 14.40 -1.98
C LEU A 23 28.61 13.63 -3.08
N TRP A 24 28.06 12.49 -3.51
CA TRP A 24 28.65 11.67 -4.58
C TRP A 24 28.59 12.38 -5.95
N VAL A 25 27.47 13.02 -6.27
CA VAL A 25 27.29 13.82 -7.48
C VAL A 25 28.24 15.03 -7.50
N LYS A 26 28.42 15.71 -6.36
CA LYS A 26 29.38 16.82 -6.23
C LYS A 26 30.82 16.39 -6.56
N SER A 27 31.19 15.18 -6.16
CA SER A 27 32.52 14.62 -6.42
C SER A 27 32.75 14.28 -7.90
N LEU A 28 31.70 13.95 -8.66
CA LEU A 28 31.82 13.54 -10.06
C LEU A 28 31.77 14.69 -11.07
N ILE A 29 31.04 15.77 -10.76
CA ILE A 29 30.71 16.81 -11.76
C ILE A 29 31.64 18.04 -11.65
N GLY A 30 32.71 17.98 -10.84
CA GLY A 30 33.69 19.07 -10.76
C GLY A 30 33.11 20.40 -10.24
N GLY A 31 32.01 20.34 -9.46
CA GLY A 31 31.49 21.49 -8.73
C GLY A 31 30.50 22.40 -9.47
N ASN A 32 29.95 22.04 -10.63
CA ASN A 32 28.88 22.84 -11.22
C ASN A 32 27.57 22.70 -10.41
N PRO A 33 27.16 23.75 -9.65
CA PRO A 33 26.06 23.64 -8.69
C PRO A 33 24.70 23.43 -9.38
N ILE A 34 24.55 23.89 -10.63
CA ILE A 34 23.31 23.79 -11.39
C ILE A 34 23.06 22.34 -11.79
N LEU A 35 24.08 21.64 -12.31
CA LEU A 35 23.96 20.21 -12.64
C LEU A 35 23.68 19.39 -11.38
N SER A 36 24.39 19.66 -10.27
CA SER A 36 24.15 18.95 -9.02
C SER A 36 22.72 19.13 -8.49
N PHE A 37 22.16 20.34 -8.60
CA PHE A 37 20.78 20.62 -8.21
C PHE A 37 19.77 19.85 -9.08
N LEU A 38 19.94 19.89 -10.41
CA LEU A 38 19.07 19.16 -11.34
C LEU A 38 19.08 17.66 -11.07
N PHE A 39 20.26 17.04 -10.93
CA PHE A 39 20.38 15.62 -10.59
C PHE A 39 19.72 15.27 -9.24
N GLY A 40 19.85 16.14 -8.23
CA GLY A 40 19.17 15.97 -6.95
C GLY A 40 17.65 15.96 -7.10
N VAL A 41 17.09 16.92 -7.83
CA VAL A 41 15.65 17.02 -8.08
C VAL A 41 15.14 15.84 -8.90
N PHE A 42 15.80 15.49 -10.01
CA PHE A 42 15.41 14.33 -10.83
C PHE A 42 15.55 13.01 -10.06
N GLY A 43 16.57 12.87 -9.21
CA GLY A 43 16.73 11.73 -8.32
C GLY A 43 15.57 11.59 -7.33
N LEU A 44 15.15 12.68 -6.69
CA LEU A 44 13.98 12.69 -5.80
C LEU A 44 12.69 12.34 -6.53
N ILE A 45 12.48 12.88 -7.73
CA ILE A 45 11.31 12.57 -8.56
C ILE A 45 11.32 11.08 -8.94
N ALA A 46 12.46 10.53 -9.35
CA ALA A 46 12.58 9.11 -9.69
C ALA A 46 12.28 8.21 -8.49
N VAL A 47 12.83 8.52 -7.31
CA VAL A 47 12.55 7.80 -6.06
C VAL A 47 11.06 7.88 -5.71
N TYR A 48 10.46 9.06 -5.82
CA TYR A 48 9.03 9.24 -5.59
C TYR A 48 8.18 8.36 -6.53
N PHE A 49 8.50 8.33 -7.83
CA PHE A 49 7.80 7.48 -8.81
C PHE A 49 7.96 5.98 -8.50
N ILE A 50 9.17 5.54 -8.12
CA ILE A 50 9.44 4.15 -7.73
C ILE A 50 8.61 3.79 -6.50
N ILE A 51 8.64 4.61 -5.45
CA ILE A 51 7.86 4.40 -4.23
C ILE A 51 6.37 4.35 -4.58
N TRP A 52 5.85 5.29 -5.36
CA TRP A 52 4.43 5.34 -5.69
C TRP A 52 3.98 4.10 -6.47
N LYS A 53 4.77 3.64 -7.44
CA LYS A 53 4.50 2.40 -8.17
C LYS A 53 4.57 1.19 -7.26
N CYS A 54 5.62 1.05 -6.44
CA CYS A 54 5.80 -0.08 -5.53
C CYS A 54 4.73 -0.15 -4.43
N VAL A 55 4.33 0.99 -3.86
CA VAL A 55 3.28 1.07 -2.82
C VAL A 55 1.93 0.61 -3.36
N GLY A 56 1.63 0.87 -4.63
CA GLY A 56 0.41 0.38 -5.30
C GLY A 56 0.31 -1.15 -5.34
N TYR A 57 1.44 -1.88 -5.40
CA TYR A 57 1.46 -3.35 -5.36
C TYR A 57 1.36 -3.91 -3.93
N LEU A 58 1.59 -3.10 -2.90
CA LEU A 58 1.67 -3.50 -1.50
C LEU A 58 0.36 -3.29 -0.73
N THR A 59 -0.76 -2.99 -1.40
CA THR A 59 -2.04 -2.77 -0.72
C THR A 59 -2.46 -4.04 0.03
N VAL A 60 -2.45 -3.96 1.37
CA VAL A 60 -2.80 -5.06 2.28
C VAL A 60 -4.24 -5.54 2.07
N ARG A 61 -5.12 -4.67 1.58
CA ARG A 61 -6.54 -4.94 1.35
C ARG A 61 -6.94 -4.50 -0.06
N PRO A 62 -7.88 -5.19 -0.72
CA PRO A 62 -8.36 -4.80 -2.04
C PRO A 62 -9.28 -3.57 -2.01
N ILE A 63 -9.61 -3.05 -3.19
CA ILE A 63 -10.71 -2.09 -3.37
C ILE A 63 -12.04 -2.80 -3.02
N CYS A 64 -13.03 -2.06 -2.52
CA CYS A 64 -14.33 -2.66 -2.18
C CYS A 64 -15.08 -3.15 -3.43
N LYS A 65 -16.02 -4.10 -3.26
CA LYS A 65 -16.87 -4.65 -4.34
C LYS A 65 -17.54 -3.57 -5.18
N ASN A 66 -17.95 -2.48 -4.54
CA ASN A 66 -18.64 -1.35 -5.17
C ASN A 66 -17.70 -0.33 -5.85
N ASN A 67 -16.38 -0.52 -5.84
CA ASN A 67 -15.36 0.43 -6.33
C ASN A 67 -15.43 1.85 -5.75
N LYS A 68 -16.15 2.07 -4.64
CA LYS A 68 -16.31 3.38 -3.98
C LYS A 68 -15.23 3.67 -2.93
N CYS A 69 -14.55 2.65 -2.42
CA CYS A 69 -13.69 2.75 -1.25
C CYS A 69 -12.35 2.03 -1.48
N HIS A 70 -11.27 2.68 -1.07
CA HIS A 70 -9.90 2.15 -1.17
C HIS A 70 -9.50 1.29 0.04
N SER A 71 -8.34 0.65 -0.05
CA SER A 71 -7.76 -0.24 0.96
C SER A 71 -7.60 0.36 2.37
N TRP A 72 -7.49 1.69 2.49
CA TRP A 72 -7.43 2.40 3.78
C TRP A 72 -8.81 2.74 4.36
N SER A 73 -9.89 2.50 3.62
CA SER A 73 -11.26 2.83 4.03
C SER A 73 -11.93 1.74 4.88
N TYR A 74 -11.18 0.70 5.25
CA TYR A 74 -11.67 -0.42 6.05
C TYR A 74 -11.35 -0.24 7.53
N ILE A 75 -12.38 -0.39 8.37
CA ILE A 75 -12.29 -0.40 9.83
C ILE A 75 -12.29 -1.85 10.29
N LYS A 76 -11.34 -2.24 11.14
CA LYS A 76 -11.32 -3.57 11.75
C LYS A 76 -12.44 -3.65 12.79
N LEU A 77 -13.30 -4.66 12.70
CA LEU A 77 -14.38 -4.90 13.66
C LEU A 77 -13.92 -5.90 14.72
N GLU A 78 -13.78 -7.16 14.31
CA GLU A 78 -13.55 -8.29 15.22
C GLU A 78 -12.61 -9.32 14.58
N LYS A 79 -12.11 -10.23 15.42
CA LYS A 79 -11.31 -11.38 15.01
C LYS A 79 -12.15 -12.64 15.22
N SER A 80 -12.46 -13.32 14.13
CA SER A 80 -13.10 -14.63 14.09
C SER A 80 -12.02 -15.74 14.04
N GLU A 81 -12.43 -16.98 14.25
CA GLU A 81 -11.58 -18.16 14.02
C GLU A 81 -11.11 -18.24 12.56
N GLU A 82 -11.95 -17.84 11.62
CA GLU A 82 -11.63 -17.85 10.19
C GLU A 82 -10.72 -16.70 9.73
N GLY A 83 -10.64 -15.61 10.51
CA GLY A 83 -9.86 -14.45 10.10
C GLY A 83 -10.28 -13.14 10.77
N VAL A 84 -9.97 -12.01 10.12
CA VAL A 84 -10.30 -10.69 10.64
C VAL A 84 -11.43 -10.07 9.83
N VAL A 85 -12.50 -9.66 10.51
CA VAL A 85 -13.65 -8.98 9.90
C VAL A 85 -13.38 -7.49 9.80
N TYR A 86 -13.59 -6.94 8.62
CA TYR A 86 -13.47 -5.53 8.30
C TYR A 86 -14.81 -4.98 7.84
N LYS A 87 -15.15 -3.76 8.26
CA LYS A 87 -16.25 -2.98 7.73
C LYS A 87 -15.71 -1.90 6.80
N CYS A 88 -16.20 -1.89 5.57
CA CYS A 88 -15.92 -0.80 4.65
C CYS A 88 -16.78 0.43 5.00
N ARG A 89 -16.30 1.63 4.69
CA ARG A 89 -17.07 2.87 4.84
C ARG A 89 -18.39 2.88 4.06
N CYS A 90 -18.51 2.08 2.99
CA CYS A 90 -19.76 1.93 2.26
C CYS A 90 -20.83 1.10 3.00
N GLY A 91 -20.48 0.44 4.10
CA GLY A 91 -21.41 -0.37 4.91
C GLY A 91 -21.13 -1.87 4.85
N ASP A 92 -20.60 -2.35 3.72
CA ASP A 92 -20.33 -3.77 3.47
C ASP A 92 -19.29 -4.34 4.46
N ARG A 93 -19.47 -5.61 4.81
CA ARG A 93 -18.53 -6.38 5.65
C ARG A 93 -17.71 -7.32 4.80
N TYR A 94 -16.45 -7.49 5.19
CA TYR A 94 -15.50 -8.35 4.49
C TYR A 94 -14.71 -9.17 5.52
N LEU A 95 -14.47 -10.43 5.20
CA LEU A 95 -13.65 -11.33 5.99
C LEU A 95 -12.30 -11.50 5.28
N MET A 96 -11.22 -11.16 5.98
CA MET A 96 -9.87 -11.44 5.52
C MET A 96 -9.41 -12.78 6.10
N SER A 97 -9.50 -13.83 5.27
CA SER A 97 -9.02 -15.17 5.61
C SER A 97 -7.52 -15.24 5.29
N GLY A 98 -6.70 -15.35 6.33
CA GLY A 98 -5.23 -15.31 6.19
C GLY A 98 -4.69 -14.01 5.59
N LYS A 99 -3.59 -14.10 4.82
CA LYS A 99 -2.93 -12.94 4.20
C LYS A 99 -3.38 -12.69 2.75
N ASN A 100 -4.08 -13.63 2.14
CA ASN A 100 -4.18 -13.71 0.68
C ASN A 100 -5.60 -13.83 0.14
N GLU A 101 -6.61 -13.90 1.01
CA GLU A 101 -7.99 -14.08 0.60
C GLU A 101 -8.89 -13.02 1.28
N PHE A 102 -9.79 -12.45 0.49
CA PHE A 102 -10.73 -11.43 0.91
C PHE A 102 -12.13 -11.84 0.44
N ARG A 103 -13.01 -12.11 1.40
CA ARG A 103 -14.37 -12.56 1.19
C ARG A 103 -15.36 -11.46 1.57
N VAL A 104 -16.50 -11.39 0.89
CA VAL A 104 -17.61 -10.49 1.26
C VAL A 104 -18.50 -11.24 2.23
N VAL A 105 -18.95 -10.58 3.29
CA VAL A 105 -19.84 -11.18 4.29
C VAL A 105 -21.23 -10.56 4.14
N ASN A 106 -22.21 -11.38 3.80
CA ASN A 106 -23.60 -10.97 3.67
C ASN A 106 -24.24 -10.70 5.04
N GLU A 107 -25.43 -10.10 5.07
CA GLU A 107 -26.15 -9.77 6.32
C GLU A 107 -26.47 -11.00 7.18
N ARG A 108 -26.58 -12.17 6.54
CA ARG A 108 -26.79 -13.48 7.20
C ARG A 108 -25.51 -14.08 7.81
N GLY A 109 -24.37 -13.40 7.69
CA GLY A 109 -23.07 -13.89 8.16
C GLY A 109 -22.37 -14.88 7.21
N LEU A 110 -22.97 -15.20 6.06
CA LEU A 110 -22.36 -16.05 5.05
C LEU A 110 -21.26 -15.30 4.30
N SER A 111 -20.10 -15.95 4.11
CA SER A 111 -18.97 -15.38 3.38
C SER A 111 -18.89 -15.91 1.95
N GLU A 112 -18.75 -15.03 0.96
CA GLU A 112 -18.54 -15.35 -0.45
C GLU A 112 -17.15 -14.90 -0.91
N SER A 113 -16.48 -15.72 -1.72
CA SER A 113 -15.19 -15.36 -2.31
C SER A 113 -15.31 -14.11 -3.18
N TYR A 114 -14.38 -13.18 -3.01
CA TYR A 114 -14.39 -11.92 -3.76
C TYR A 114 -13.05 -11.63 -4.42
N MET A 115 -11.97 -11.57 -3.64
CA MET A 115 -10.63 -11.34 -4.18
C MET A 115 -9.60 -12.21 -3.49
N TYR A 116 -8.60 -12.63 -4.25
CA TYR A 116 -7.46 -13.37 -3.74
C TYR A 116 -6.16 -12.81 -4.31
N ARG A 117 -5.03 -13.21 -3.73
CA ARG A 117 -3.70 -12.94 -4.28
C ARG A 117 -2.79 -14.14 -4.05
N VAL A 118 -1.97 -14.46 -5.04
CA VAL A 118 -1.07 -15.63 -4.99
C VAL A 118 0.06 -15.46 -3.96
N GLY A 119 0.37 -14.22 -3.58
CA GLY A 119 1.39 -13.92 -2.58
C GLY A 119 1.16 -12.59 -1.88
N PRO A 120 1.88 -12.31 -0.78
CA PRO A 120 1.68 -11.13 0.04
C PRO A 120 1.98 -9.80 -0.66
N ARG A 121 2.70 -9.84 -1.78
CA ARG A 121 3.03 -8.68 -2.64
C ARG A 121 2.41 -8.76 -4.04
N ALA A 122 1.62 -9.80 -4.30
CA ALA A 122 0.91 -9.93 -5.55
C ALA A 122 -0.31 -9.00 -5.55
N ARG A 123 -0.67 -8.50 -6.74
CA ARG A 123 -1.89 -7.73 -6.94
C ARG A 123 -3.10 -8.61 -6.61
N TRP A 124 -4.12 -8.00 -6.00
CA TRP A 124 -5.43 -8.63 -5.81
C TRP A 124 -6.08 -8.94 -7.15
N GLN A 125 -6.56 -10.17 -7.30
CA GLN A 125 -7.28 -10.68 -8.44
C GLN A 125 -8.71 -10.99 -8.00
N LEU A 126 -9.68 -10.77 -8.90
CA LEU A 126 -11.05 -11.20 -8.67
C LEU A 126 -11.05 -12.73 -8.56
N SER A 127 -11.73 -13.24 -7.54
CA SER A 127 -12.05 -14.65 -7.48
C SER A 127 -13.09 -14.92 -8.55
N ASP A 128 -12.74 -15.71 -9.57
CA ASP A 128 -13.72 -16.17 -10.55
C ASP A 128 -14.72 -17.04 -9.80
N ASN A 129 -15.88 -16.47 -9.45
CA ASN A 129 -17.05 -17.24 -9.07
C ASN A 129 -17.53 -17.95 -10.33
N LYS A 130 -16.85 -19.05 -10.70
CA LYS A 130 -17.46 -20.07 -11.54
C LYS A 130 -18.47 -20.79 -10.66
N GLU A 131 -19.69 -20.25 -10.63
CA GLU A 131 -20.86 -21.04 -10.32
C GLU A 131 -20.78 -22.32 -11.16
N THR A 132 -20.54 -23.44 -10.49
CA THR A 132 -20.70 -24.78 -11.04
C THR A 132 -21.74 -25.48 -10.20
#